data_AF-A0A7D4ASG1-F1
#
_entry.id   AF-A0A7D4ASG1-F1
#
_cell.length_a   1.000
_cell.length_b   1.000
_cell.length_c   1.000
_cell.angle_alpha   90.00
_cell.angle_beta   90.00
_cell.angle_gamma   90.00
#
_symmetry.space_group_name_H-M   'P 1'
#
loop_
_entity.id
_entity.type
_entity.pdbx_description
1 polymer ?
#
loop_
_entity_poly.entity_id
_entity_poly.type
_entity_poly.pdbx_seq_one_letter_code
_entity_poly.pdbx_strand_id
1 'polypeptide(L)' 'MAALLPIQRKRRHYLRLAVDALRTICRTGCQWRCLHGNFPPWSAVYYYFRRWQLSERWPCLTDAVN' A
#
# COMPACT_ATOMS: atom_id res chain seq x y z
N MET A 1 -7.56 13.71 -8.35
CA MET A 1 -7.47 12.64 -7.33
C MET A 1 -7.51 11.28 -8.05
N ALA A 2 -6.38 10.85 -8.60
CA ALA A 2 -6.31 9.72 -9.53
C ALA A 2 -6.64 8.39 -8.84
N ALA A 3 -7.43 7.54 -9.49
CA ALA A 3 -7.74 6.20 -9.01
C ALA A 3 -6.44 5.38 -8.90
N LEU A 4 -6.03 5.07 -7.67
CA LEU A 4 -4.78 4.36 -7.38
C LEU A 4 -4.73 2.95 -7.98
N LEU A 5 -5.89 2.32 -8.23
CA LEU A 5 -6.04 1.06 -8.98
C LEU A 5 -7.46 1.00 -9.60
N PRO A 6 -7.62 0.68 -10.89
CA PRO A 6 -8.91 0.35 -11.49
C PRO A 6 -9.31 -1.08 -11.09
N ILE A 7 -9.65 -1.31 -9.82
CA ILE A 7 -10.12 -2.62 -9.34
C ILE A 7 -11.58 -2.57 -8.91
N GLN A 8 -12.43 -3.35 -9.61
CA GLN A 8 -13.88 -3.52 -9.43
C GLN A 8 -14.24 -4.53 -8.33
N ARG A 9 -13.31 -4.87 -7.42
CA ARG A 9 -13.55 -5.85 -6.35
C ARG A 9 -14.17 -5.18 -5.13
N LYS A 10 -15.16 -5.81 -4.48
CA LYS A 10 -15.72 -5.35 -3.19
C LYS A 10 -14.63 -5.39 -2.12
N ARG A 11 -14.12 -4.23 -1.72
CA ARG A 11 -12.99 -4.12 -0.79
C ARG A 11 -13.48 -4.21 0.65
N ARG A 12 -12.97 -5.19 1.40
CA ARG A 12 -13.17 -5.26 2.86
C ARG A 12 -12.34 -4.21 3.61
N HIS A 13 -11.24 -3.75 3.02
CA HIS A 13 -10.32 -2.77 3.59
C HIS A 13 -10.12 -1.58 2.65
N TYR A 14 -10.10 -0.37 3.20
CA TYR A 14 -9.83 0.85 2.44
C TYR A 14 -8.41 0.83 1.83
N LEU A 15 -8.27 1.22 0.57
CA LEU A 15 -6.94 1.32 -0.08
C LEU A 15 -6.00 2.27 0.67
N ARG A 16 -6.55 3.31 1.30
CA ARG A 16 -5.80 4.26 2.13
C ARG A 16 -5.03 3.55 3.24
N LEU A 17 -5.66 2.59 3.94
CA LEU A 17 -5.00 1.82 4.99
C LEU A 17 -3.80 1.00 4.48
N ALA A 18 -3.85 0.52 3.24
CA ALA A 18 -2.71 -0.18 2.63
C ALA A 18 -1.57 0.79 2.29
N VAL A 19 -1.89 2.01 1.82
CA VAL A 19 -0.90 3.07 1.57
C VAL A 19 -0.30 3.56 2.89
N ASP A 20 -1.13 3.77 3.91
CA ASP A 20 -0.68 4.22 5.24
C ASP A 20 0.22 3.16 5.89
N ALA A 21 -0.15 1.88 5.79
CA ALA A 21 0.70 0.76 6.23
C ALA A 21 2.04 0.71 5.48
N LEU A 22 2.04 0.97 4.18
CA LEU A 22 3.26 1.01 3.40
C LEU A 22 4.13 2.20 3.80
N ARG A 23 3.52 3.37 4.07
CA ARG A 23 4.23 4.56 4.52
C ARG A 23 4.87 4.37 5.89
N THR A 24 4.21 3.68 6.81
CA THR A 24 4.81 3.35 8.12
C THR A 24 5.97 2.36 7.97
N ILE A 25 5.85 1.36 7.09
CA ILE A 25 6.97 0.46 6.76
C ILE A 25 8.16 1.23 6.18
N CYS A 26 7.93 2.12 5.20
CA CYS A 26 9.00 2.90 4.58
C CYS A 26 9.64 3.91 5.55
N ARG A 27 8.85 4.53 6.43
CA ARG A 27 9.33 5.53 7.40
C ARG A 27 10.07 4.90 8.58
N THR A 28 9.60 3.75 9.07
CA THR A 28 10.14 3.11 10.27
C THR A 28 11.12 1.98 9.94
N GLY A 29 11.11 1.46 8.71
CA GLY A 29 11.92 0.29 8.31
C GLY A 29 11.44 -1.02 8.93
N CYS A 30 10.24 -1.05 9.52
CA CYS A 30 9.72 -2.24 10.19
C CYS A 30 9.51 -3.40 9.22
N GLN A 31 9.77 -4.62 9.69
CA GLN A 31 9.50 -5.82 8.90
C GLN A 31 7.99 -5.94 8.62
N TRP A 32 7.62 -6.39 7.42
CA TRP A 32 6.22 -6.61 7.01
C TRP A 32 5.39 -7.42 8.00
N ARG A 33 6.01 -8.37 8.70
CA ARG A 33 5.38 -9.25 9.70
C ARG A 33 5.07 -8.53 11.02
N CYS A 34 5.76 -7.42 11.29
CA CYS A 34 5.56 -6.59 12.48
C CYS A 34 4.51 -5.48 12.27
N LEU A 35 3.75 -5.53 11.18
CA LEU A 35 2.71 -4.55 10.91
C LEU A 35 1.65 -4.62 12.04
N HIS A 36 1.56 -3.53 12.80
CA HIS A 36 0.72 -3.42 13.98
C HIS A 36 -0.76 -3.66 13.66
N GLY A 37 -1.52 -4.27 14.58
CA GLY A 37 -2.91 -4.71 14.37
C GLY A 37 -3.94 -3.64 13.99
N ASN A 38 -3.55 -2.36 13.98
CA ASN A 38 -4.35 -1.25 13.44
C ASN A 38 -4.42 -1.24 11.90
N PHE A 39 -3.56 -2.01 11.23
CA PHE A 39 -3.53 -2.10 9.77
C PHE A 39 -4.12 -3.42 9.26
N PRO A 40 -4.60 -3.46 7.99
CA PRO A 40 -4.98 -4.71 7.35
C PRO A 40 -3.81 -5.70 7.37
N PRO A 41 -4.09 -7.02 7.32
CA PRO A 41 -3.04 -8.04 7.38
C PRO A 41 -1.97 -7.78 6.31
N TRP A 42 -0.70 -7.99 6.67
CA TRP A 42 0.45 -7.68 5.82
C TRP A 42 0.36 -8.34 4.44
N SER A 43 -0.31 -9.50 4.32
CA SER A 43 -0.56 -10.20 3.05
C SER A 43 -1.44 -9.40 2.09
N ALA A 44 -2.43 -8.68 2.62
CA ALA A 44 -3.28 -7.79 1.83
C ALA A 44 -2.48 -6.55 1.37
N VAL A 45 -1.67 -5.96 2.25
CA VAL A 45 -0.81 -4.82 1.92
C VAL A 45 0.20 -5.21 0.84
N TYR A 46 0.86 -6.35 1.00
CA TYR A 46 1.81 -6.89 0.02
C TYR A 46 1.16 -7.18 -1.34
N TYR A 47 -0.07 -7.70 -1.35
CA TYR A 47 -0.82 -7.90 -2.58
C TYR A 47 -1.05 -6.59 -3.35
N TYR A 48 -1.41 -5.51 -2.66
CA TYR A 48 -1.56 -4.19 -3.30
C TYR A 48 -0.21 -3.62 -3.74
N PHE A 49 0.82 -3.72 -2.91
CA PHE A 49 2.17 -3.29 -3.24
C PHE A 49 2.68 -3.96 -4.52
N ARG A 50 2.58 -5.30 -4.60
CA ARG A 50 2.99 -6.07 -5.78
C ARG A 50 2.23 -5.64 -7.03
N ARG A 51 0.93 -5.36 -6.92
CA ARG A 51 0.15 -4.84 -8.06
C ARG A 51 0.51 -3.42 -8.45
N TRP A 52 0.88 -2.57 -7.50
CA TRP A 52 1.37 -1.22 -7.80
C TRP A 52 2.74 -1.25 -8.49
N GLN A 53 3.63 -2.16 -8.07
CA GLN A 53 4.90 -2.41 -8.75
C GLN A 53 4.69 -2.84 -10.20
N LEU A 54 3.76 -3.76 -10.45
CA LEU A 54 3.43 -4.22 -11.80
C LEU A 54 2.71 -3.16 -12.65
N SER A 55 2.10 -2.16 -12.02
CA SER A 55 1.29 -1.14 -12.71
C SER A 55 2.11 0.07 -13.20
N GLU A 56 3.45 0.04 -13.16
CA GLU A 56 4.36 1.15 -13.53
C GLU A 56 4.07 2.50 -12.83
N ARG A 57 3.15 2.56 -11.87
CA ARG A 57 2.73 3.79 -11.18
C ARG A 57 3.52 4.08 -9.90
N TRP A 58 4.39 3.15 -9.48
CA TRP A 58 5.18 3.28 -8.27
C TRP A 58 6.12 4.50 -8.28
N PRO A 59 6.90 4.77 -9.36
CA PRO A 59 7.85 5.88 -9.36
C PRO A 59 7.16 7.24 -9.10
N CYS A 60 5.99 7.46 -9.70
CA CYS A 60 5.22 8.70 -9.57
C CYS A 60 4.68 8.92 -8.14
N LEU A 61 4.45 7.84 -7.37
CA LEU A 61 3.96 7.92 -5.99
C LEU A 61 5.07 8.24 -5.01
N THR A 62 6.28 7.75 -5.25
CA THR A 62 7.47 8.04 -4.43
C THR A 62 8.12 9.38 -4.75
N ASP A 63 8.02 9.87 -6.00
CA ASP A 63 8.55 11.17 -6.42
C ASP A 63 7.94 12.34 -5.63
N ALA A 64 6.65 12.27 -5.31
CA ALA A 64 5.95 13.28 -4.50
C ALA A 64 6.32 13.28 -3.00
N VAL A 65 7.27 12.46 -2.56
CA VAL A 65 7.70 12.33 -1.16
C VAL A 65 9.08 12.98 -0.94
N ASN A 66 9.73 13.50 -1.98
CA ASN A 66 10.99 14.26 -1.88
C ASN A 66 10.76 15.76 -2.08
#